data_AF-A0A1H4V4C0-F1
#
_entry.id   AF-A0A1H4V4C0-F1
#
_cell.length_a   1.000
_cell.length_b   1.000
_cell.length_c   1.000
_cell.angle_alpha   90.00
_cell.angle_beta   90.00
_cell.angle_gamma   90.00
#
_symmetry.space_group_name_H-M   'P 1'
#
loop_
_entity.id
_entity.type
_entity.pdbx_description
1 polymer ?
#
loop_
_entity_poly.entity_id
_entity_poly.type
_entity_poly.pdbx_seq_one_letter_code
_entity_poly.pdbx_strand_id
1 'polypeptide(L)' 'MPTFTQALAELKAEGAAHASEAAVIAGLCDGPLQTVCGAVSPKLVFDGAMKKGLSVTEFSHLMATDPRAIADLMWL' A
#
# COMPACT_ATOMS: atom_id res chain seq x y z
N MET A 1 8.49 7.84 8.61
CA MET A 1 7.64 6.91 7.84
C MET A 1 7.11 5.87 8.82
N PRO A 2 5.78 5.70 8.96
CA PRO A 2 5.22 4.68 9.84
C PRO A 2 5.59 3.28 9.34
N THR A 3 5.68 2.32 10.25
CA THR A 3 5.80 0.91 9.84
C THR A 3 4.47 0.39 9.28
N PHE A 4 4.52 -0.64 8.43
CA PHE A 4 3.32 -1.29 7.88
C PHE A 4 2.29 -1.64 8.96
N THR A 5 2.72 -2.23 10.08
CA THR A 5 1.82 -2.63 11.17
C THR A 5 1.19 -1.42 11.88
N GLN A 6 1.94 -0.33 12.07
CA GLN A 6 1.39 0.89 12.66
C GLN A 6 0.35 1.54 11.74
N ALA A 7 0.65 1.65 10.46
CA ALA A 7 -0.25 2.20 9.45
C ALA A 7 -1.53 1.36 9.33
N LEU A 8 -1.42 0.02 9.36
CA LEU A 8 -2.59 -0.86 9.33
C LEU A 8 -3.43 -0.78 10.61
N ALA A 9 -2.79 -0.59 11.77
CA ALA A 9 -3.50 -0.39 13.04
C ALA A 9 -4.28 0.94 13.04
N GLU A 10 -3.69 2.01 12.51
CA GLU A 10 -4.35 3.30 12.32
C GLU A 10 -5.58 3.16 11.42
N LEU A 11 -5.45 2.51 10.26
CA LEU A 11 -6.57 2.29 9.37
C LEU A 11 -7.74 1.54 10.05
N LYS A 12 -7.41 0.53 10.86
CA LYS A 12 -8.41 -0.25 11.61
C LYS A 12 -9.09 0.56 12.71
N ALA A 13 -8.42 1.57 13.25
CA ALA A 13 -8.96 2.45 14.29
C ALA A 13 -9.84 3.58 13.71
N GLU A 14 -9.37 4.24 12.65
CA GLU A 14 -10.00 5.47 12.15
C GLU A 14 -10.87 5.26 10.90
N GLY A 15 -10.64 4.18 10.17
CA GLY A 15 -11.28 3.93 8.89
C GLY A 15 -10.70 4.78 7.75
N ALA A 16 -10.89 4.32 6.51
CA ALA A 16 -10.24 4.89 5.34
C ALA A 16 -10.59 6.37 5.05
N ALA A 17 -11.72 6.87 5.56
CA ALA A 17 -12.14 8.26 5.35
C ALA A 17 -11.36 9.28 6.21
N HIS A 18 -10.74 8.83 7.29
CA HIS A 18 -10.05 9.68 8.26
C HIS A 18 -8.57 9.32 8.44
N ALA A 19 -8.16 8.12 8.03
CA ALA A 19 -6.80 7.66 8.14
C ALA A 19 -5.84 8.39 7.18
N SER A 20 -4.55 8.42 7.54
CA SER A 20 -3.49 8.97 6.70
C SER A 20 -3.28 8.20 5.40
N GLU A 21 -2.59 8.81 4.44
CA GLU A 21 -2.25 8.15 3.17
C GLU A 21 -1.51 6.82 3.37
N ALA A 22 -0.55 6.79 4.30
CA ALA A 22 0.18 5.58 4.64
C ALA A 22 -0.77 4.49 5.18
N ALA A 23 -1.71 4.84 6.04
CA ALA A 23 -2.68 3.90 6.56
C ALA A 23 -3.60 3.33 5.47
N VAL A 24 -4.06 4.17 4.54
CA VAL A 24 -4.87 3.70 3.40
C VAL A 24 -4.06 2.80 2.47
N ILE A 25 -2.81 3.14 2.15
CA ILE A 25 -1.94 2.27 1.34
C ILE A 25 -1.67 0.94 2.05
N ALA A 26 -1.46 0.95 3.37
CA ALA A 26 -1.30 -0.28 4.15
C ALA A 26 -2.56 -1.16 4.06
N GLY A 27 -3.76 -0.58 4.08
CA GLY A 27 -5.01 -1.31 3.86
C GLY A 27 -5.15 -1.91 2.47
N LEU A 28 -4.76 -1.16 1.43
CA LEU A 28 -4.72 -1.67 0.06
C LEU A 28 -3.75 -2.86 -0.06
N CYS A 29 -2.61 -2.77 0.62
CA CYS A 29 -1.62 -3.84 0.70
C CYS A 29 -2.13 -5.08 1.46
N ASP A 30 -2.87 -4.90 2.56
CA ASP A 30 -3.42 -5.99 3.38
C ASP A 30 -4.61 -6.71 2.71
N GLY A 31 -5.39 -5.99 1.89
CA GLY A 31 -6.58 -6.52 1.22
C GLY A 31 -6.40 -6.77 -0.28
N PRO A 32 -6.81 -5.82 -1.14
CA PRO A 32 -6.95 -6.04 -2.59
C PRO A 32 -5.65 -6.33 -3.33
N LEU A 33 -4.49 -6.00 -2.76
CA LEU A 33 -3.19 -6.17 -3.41
C LEU A 33 -2.94 -7.58 -3.95
N GLN A 34 -3.24 -8.63 -3.16
CA GLN A 34 -3.03 -10.02 -3.59
C GLN A 34 -3.91 -10.41 -4.78
N THR A 35 -5.16 -9.92 -4.80
CA THR A 35 -6.10 -10.19 -5.90
C THR A 35 -5.65 -9.53 -7.20
N VAL A 36 -5.07 -8.33 -7.11
CA VAL A 36 -4.71 -7.53 -8.28
C VAL A 36 -3.31 -7.85 -8.80
N CYS A 37 -2.34 -7.97 -7.89
CA CYS A 37 -0.91 -8.07 -8.22
C CYS A 37 -0.37 -9.49 -8.09
N GLY A 38 -1.19 -10.46 -7.66
CA GLY A 38 -0.75 -11.84 -7.41
C GLY A 38 0.15 -11.93 -6.18
N ALA A 39 1.04 -12.93 -6.18
CA ALA A 39 1.89 -13.26 -5.04
C ALA A 39 2.99 -12.21 -4.80
N VAL A 40 2.64 -11.14 -4.09
CA VAL A 40 3.56 -10.09 -3.62
C VAL A 40 3.61 -10.04 -2.09
N SER A 41 4.63 -9.40 -1.50
CA SER A 41 4.70 -9.16 -0.06
C SER A 41 4.06 -7.82 0.29
N PRO A 42 2.92 -7.77 1.00
CA PRO A 42 2.25 -6.52 1.38
C PRO A 42 3.18 -5.54 2.08
N LYS A 43 4.00 -6.05 3.00
CA LYS A 43 4.94 -5.23 3.77
C LYS A 43 6.01 -4.62 2.88
N LEU A 44 6.60 -5.38 1.96
CA LEU A 44 7.67 -4.87 1.10
C LEU A 44 7.12 -3.90 0.06
N VAL A 45 5.93 -4.17 -0.50
CA VAL A 45 5.23 -3.23 -1.40
C VAL A 45 4.94 -1.92 -0.67
N PHE A 46 4.43 -1.97 0.56
CA PHE A 46 4.20 -0.78 1.37
C PHE A 46 5.49 0.00 1.63
N ASP A 47 6.54 -0.68 2.10
CA ASP A 47 7.82 -0.04 2.43
C ASP A 47 8.43 0.64 1.17
N GLY A 48 8.34 -0.01 0.00
CA GLY A 48 8.76 0.54 -1.28
C GLY A 48 7.89 1.72 -1.76
N ALA A 49 6.56 1.64 -1.59
CA ALA A 49 5.64 2.73 -1.93
C ALA A 49 5.95 4.00 -1.12
N MET A 50 6.19 3.82 0.18
CA MET A 50 6.52 4.91 1.09
C MET A 50 7.91 5.48 0.81
N LYS A 51 8.90 4.63 0.49
CA LYS A 51 10.24 5.08 0.06
C LYS A 51 10.18 5.90 -1.23
N LYS A 52 9.32 5.52 -2.17
CA LYS A 52 9.08 6.23 -3.42
C LYS A 52 8.23 7.50 -3.25
N GLY A 53 7.60 7.67 -2.08
CA GLY A 53 6.76 8.83 -1.77
C GLY A 53 5.43 8.84 -2.53
N LEU A 54 4.87 7.66 -2.82
CA LEU A 54 3.59 7.56 -3.53
C LEU A 54 2.42 8.03 -2.67
N SER A 55 1.55 8.83 -3.26
CA SER A 55 0.22 9.13 -2.73
C SER A 55 -0.71 7.92 -2.86
N VAL A 56 -1.85 7.93 -2.14
CA VAL A 56 -2.87 6.88 -2.24
C VAL A 56 -3.43 6.79 -3.66
N THR A 57 -3.66 7.93 -4.31
CA THR A 57 -4.21 8.00 -5.66
C THR A 57 -3.26 7.41 -6.69
N GLU A 58 -1.97 7.73 -6.61
CA GLU A 58 -0.95 7.16 -7.51
C GLU A 58 -0.81 5.65 -7.29
N PHE A 59 -0.76 5.20 -6.04
CA PHE A 59 -0.69 3.78 -5.71
C PHE A 59 -1.92 3.02 -6.24
N SER A 60 -3.12 3.55 -6.03
CA SER A 60 -4.37 2.94 -6.51
C SER A 60 -4.46 2.93 -8.03
N HIS A 61 -3.98 4.01 -8.67
CA HIS A 61 -3.93 4.09 -10.12
C HIS A 61 -2.99 3.04 -10.70
N LEU A 62 -1.77 2.91 -10.15
CA LEU A 62 -0.79 1.89 -10.55
C LEU A 62 -1.33 0.48 -10.32
N MET A 63 -2.00 0.21 -9.20
CA MET A 63 -2.67 -1.08 -9.00
C MET A 63 -3.68 -1.39 -10.12
N ALA A 64 -4.42 -0.39 -10.59
CA ALA A 64 -5.43 -0.59 -11.62
C ALA A 64 -4.85 -0.69 -13.05
N THR A 65 -3.75 0.01 -13.34
CA THR A 65 -3.24 0.16 -14.71
C THR A 65 -1.95 -0.61 -14.97
N ASP A 66 -1.10 -0.76 -13.96
CA ASP A 66 0.19 -1.46 -14.05
C ASP A 66 0.53 -2.21 -12.74
N PRO A 67 -0.10 -3.38 -12.51
CA PRO A 67 0.19 -4.21 -11.34
C PRO A 67 1.66 -4.66 -11.23
N ARG A 68 2.42 -4.66 -12.34
CA ARG A 68 3.85 -5.03 -12.33
C ARG A 68 4.66 -3.93 -11.66
N ALA A 69 4.36 -2.67 -11.94
CA ALA A 69 4.99 -1.54 -11.26
C ALA A 69 4.76 -1.56 -9.73
N ILE A 70 3.63 -2.11 -9.27
CA ILE A 70 3.38 -2.34 -7.84
C ILE A 70 4.23 -3.49 -7.30
N ALA A 71 4.31 -4.61 -8.02
CA ALA A 71 5.16 -5.73 -7.62
C ALA A 71 6.65 -5.33 -7.51
N ASP A 72 7.11 -4.47 -8.41
CA ASP A 72 8.49 -3.97 -8.42
C ASP A 72 8.84 -3.13 -7.18
N LEU A 73 7.86 -2.58 -6.48
CA LEU A 73 8.08 -1.84 -5.23
C LEU A 73 8.72 -2.73 -4.14
N MET A 74 8.55 -4.05 -4.20
CA MET A 74 9.16 -4.99 -3.24
C MET A 74 10.69 -4.96 -3.21
N TRP A 75 11.31 -4.44 -4.27
CA TRP A 75 12.76 -4.44 -4.46
C TRP A 75 13.41 -3.07 -4.22
N LEU A 76 12.61 -2.08 -3.78
CA LEU A 76 13.08 -0.72 -3.54
C LEU A 76 13.72 -0.52 -2.17
#